data_AF-A0A7S3X3W8-F1
#
_entry.id   AF-A0A7S3X3W8-F1
#
_cell.length_a   1.000
_cell.length_b   1.000
_cell.length_c   1.000
_cell.angle_alpha   90.00
_cell.angle_beta   90.00
_cell.angle_gamma   90.00
#
_symmetry.space_group_name_H-M   'P 1'
#
loop_
_entity.id
_entity.type
_entity.pdbx_description
1 polymer ?
#
loop_
_entity_poly.entity_id
_entity_poly.type
_entity_poly.pdbx_seq_one_letter_code
_entity_poly.pdbx_strand_id
1 'polypeptide(L)'
;ASGNVTFPGNADQTTVVTNAFQEPRRARYVRFVVKAWGHCAEPCLRVEVLVAGSEASKIPQQPPAQASSSCVPGSMPVGVQTGVIPDDALTASSVYGEQCAPKLARLHKEGVEGWAPDGGQKESRQEWLQVDLGQELMVVGVQTQGNGECDEYTSEYEVQTSCDLAADFEQVLHASGNVTFPGNADQTTVVTNAFQEPRRARYVRFVVKAWGHCAEPCLRVEVLVAGSEASKIPQQPPAQASSSCVPGSMPVGVQTGVIPDDALTASSVYGEQCAPKLARLHKEGVEGWAPDGGQKESRQEWLQVDLGQELMVVGVQTQGNGECDEYTSEYEVQTSCDLAADFEQVL
;
A
#
# COMPACT_ATOMS: atom_id res chain seq x y z
N ALA A 1 31.52 -24.38 16.24
CA ALA A 1 30.55 -25.11 15.39
C ALA A 1 29.45 -24.11 15.07
N SER A 2 29.49 -23.54 13.87
CA SER A 2 28.46 -22.62 13.36
C SER A 2 27.22 -23.45 13.04
N GLY A 3 26.32 -23.57 14.02
CA GLY A 3 24.99 -24.12 13.76
C GLY A 3 24.18 -23.08 13.00
N ASN A 4 23.59 -23.46 11.87
CA ASN A 4 22.57 -22.64 11.22
C ASN A 4 21.46 -22.38 12.24
N VAL A 5 21.20 -21.11 12.55
CA VAL A 5 20.11 -20.71 13.43
C VAL A 5 18.87 -20.53 12.59
N THR A 6 17.87 -21.37 12.84
CA THR A 6 16.52 -21.23 12.30
C THR A 6 15.64 -20.54 13.31
N PHE A 7 14.82 -19.60 12.82
CA PHE A 7 13.80 -18.93 13.59
C PHE A 7 12.48 -19.70 13.48
N PRO A 8 11.75 -19.86 14.60
CA PRO A 8 10.40 -20.40 14.54
C PRO A 8 9.50 -19.42 13.80
N GLY A 9 8.78 -19.92 12.81
CA GLY A 9 7.76 -19.21 12.07
C GLY A 9 6.36 -19.48 12.61
N ASN A 10 5.41 -19.47 11.70
CA ASN A 10 3.99 -19.51 12.00
C ASN A 10 3.50 -20.96 12.19
N ALA A 11 2.41 -21.11 12.94
CA ALA A 11 1.70 -22.37 13.15
C ALA A 11 0.26 -22.34 12.57
N ASP A 12 -0.14 -21.18 12.03
CA ASP A 12 -1.41 -20.91 11.38
C ASP A 12 -1.22 -19.72 10.40
N GLN A 13 -2.27 -19.40 9.65
CA GLN A 13 -2.24 -18.33 8.64
C GLN A 13 -2.33 -16.89 9.22
N THR A 14 -2.89 -16.70 10.42
CA THR A 14 -3.32 -15.36 10.91
C THR A 14 -2.50 -14.82 12.07
N THR A 15 -1.88 -15.67 12.88
CA THR A 15 -1.13 -15.26 14.06
C THR A 15 0.20 -14.64 13.65
N VAL A 16 0.49 -13.44 14.15
CA VAL A 16 1.80 -12.81 13.96
C VAL A 16 2.81 -13.44 14.92
N VAL A 17 3.91 -13.93 14.37
CA VAL A 17 5.06 -14.44 15.13
C VAL A 17 6.16 -13.38 15.11
N THR A 18 6.73 -13.07 16.28
CA THR A 18 7.78 -12.06 16.43
C THR A 18 9.06 -12.71 16.92
N ASN A 19 10.16 -12.48 16.21
CA ASN A 19 11.48 -12.94 16.61
C ASN A 19 12.42 -11.74 16.83
N ALA A 20 12.90 -11.60 18.07
CA ALA A 20 13.94 -10.64 18.42
C ALA A 20 15.31 -11.20 18.05
N PHE A 21 16.21 -10.36 17.54
CA PHE A 21 17.61 -10.75 17.36
C PHE A 21 18.34 -10.67 18.70
N GLN A 22 19.21 -11.64 18.97
CA GLN A 22 20.06 -11.60 20.17
C GLN A 22 20.98 -10.37 20.15
N GLU A 23 21.51 -10.07 18.96
CA GLU A 23 22.32 -8.88 18.71
C GLU A 23 21.71 -8.07 17.56
N PRO A 24 21.49 -6.75 17.72
CA PRO A 24 21.10 -5.88 16.63
C PRO A 24 22.06 -5.97 15.44
N ARG A 25 21.52 -5.97 14.23
CA ARG A 25 22.27 -6.05 12.99
C ARG A 25 22.11 -4.77 12.19
N ARG A 26 23.22 -4.14 11.83
CA ARG A 26 23.21 -3.05 10.87
C ARG A 26 23.04 -3.65 9.47
N ALA A 27 21.97 -3.29 8.77
CA ALA A 27 21.63 -3.86 7.48
C ALA A 27 20.82 -2.88 6.63
N ARG A 28 20.93 -3.02 5.31
CA ARG A 28 20.02 -2.42 4.33
C ARG A 28 19.10 -3.46 3.71
N TYR A 29 19.57 -4.69 3.54
CA TYR A 29 18.82 -5.78 2.95
C TYR A 29 18.55 -6.84 4.01
N VAL A 30 17.30 -7.28 4.12
CA VAL A 30 16.88 -8.35 5.02
C VAL A 30 16.20 -9.44 4.21
N ARG A 31 16.70 -10.67 4.30
CA ARG A 31 16.13 -11.86 3.64
C ARG A 31 15.49 -12.79 4.65
N PHE A 32 14.31 -13.29 4.29
CA PHE A 32 13.62 -14.39 4.95
C PHE A 32 13.79 -15.62 4.07
N VAL A 33 14.62 -16.57 4.50
CA VAL A 33 14.93 -17.78 3.74
C VAL A 33 14.08 -18.93 4.27
N VAL A 34 13.18 -19.47 3.46
CA VAL A 34 12.23 -20.52 3.84
C VAL A 34 12.94 -21.84 4.10
N LYS A 35 12.71 -22.45 5.27
CA LYS A 35 13.31 -23.75 5.66
C LYS A 35 12.31 -24.86 5.92
N ALA A 36 11.12 -24.54 6.42
CA ALA A 36 10.03 -25.48 6.61
C ALA A 36 8.67 -24.76 6.59
N TRP A 37 7.61 -25.52 6.32
CA TRP A 37 6.23 -25.04 6.25
C TRP A 37 5.26 -26.11 6.80
N GLY A 38 3.98 -25.75 6.94
CA GLY A 38 2.95 -26.64 7.48
C GLY A 38 2.80 -27.96 6.71
N HIS A 39 2.49 -29.05 7.41
CA HIS A 39 2.51 -30.44 6.90
C HIS A 39 1.47 -30.74 5.80
N CYS A 40 0.53 -29.81 5.54
CA CYS A 40 -0.51 -29.90 4.51
C CYS A 40 -0.58 -28.63 3.61
N ALA A 41 0.45 -27.78 3.65
CA ALA A 41 0.42 -26.42 3.09
C ALA A 41 1.58 -26.13 2.13
N GLU A 42 1.48 -25.01 1.42
CA GLU A 42 2.58 -24.36 0.69
C GLU A 42 3.27 -23.30 1.59
N PRO A 43 4.57 -23.01 1.39
CA PRO A 43 5.23 -21.96 2.13
C PRO A 43 4.71 -20.59 1.70
N CYS A 44 4.18 -19.84 2.65
CA CYS A 44 3.78 -18.45 2.44
C CYS A 44 4.30 -17.53 3.56
N LEU A 45 4.59 -16.27 3.21
CA LEU A 45 5.02 -15.22 4.13
C LEU A 45 4.30 -13.88 3.86
N ARG A 46 3.83 -13.27 4.94
CA ARG A 46 3.65 -11.82 5.11
C ARG A 46 4.61 -11.36 6.21
N VAL A 47 5.31 -10.24 6.03
CA VAL A 47 6.43 -9.85 6.90
C VAL A 47 6.39 -8.38 7.33
N GLU A 48 7.09 -8.11 8.43
CA GLU A 48 7.51 -6.78 8.87
C GLU A 48 8.94 -6.86 9.43
N VAL A 49 9.72 -5.79 9.26
CA VAL A 49 11.08 -5.67 9.80
C VAL A 49 11.07 -4.69 10.96
N LEU A 50 11.64 -5.10 12.10
CA LEU A 50 11.73 -4.27 13.29
C LEU A 50 13.11 -3.64 13.38
N VAL A 51 13.18 -2.34 13.60
CA VAL A 51 14.42 -1.60 13.83
C VAL A 51 14.45 -0.97 15.22
N ALA A 52 15.63 -0.63 15.72
CA ALA A 52 15.77 0.07 16.98
C ALA A 52 15.04 1.42 16.91
N GLY A 53 14.33 1.80 17.98
CA GLY A 53 13.57 3.06 18.03
C GLY A 53 14.43 4.32 17.88
N SER A 54 15.75 4.22 18.12
CA SER A 54 16.71 5.28 17.80
C SER A 54 16.82 5.57 16.30
N GLU A 55 16.38 4.66 15.44
CA GLU A 55 16.40 4.79 13.99
C GLU A 55 15.13 5.48 13.44
N ALA A 56 14.18 5.85 14.30
CA ALA A 56 12.90 6.45 13.91
C ALA A 56 13.02 7.69 13.01
N SER A 57 14.06 8.49 13.22
CA SER A 57 14.32 9.69 12.42
C SER A 57 14.91 9.40 11.04
N LYS A 58 15.45 8.20 10.84
CA LYS A 58 16.08 7.79 9.59
C LYS A 58 15.08 7.11 8.68
N ILE A 59 14.24 6.21 9.23
CA ILE A 59 13.14 5.61 8.45
C ILE A 59 12.42 6.77 7.77
N PRO A 60 12.20 6.71 6.44
CA PRO A 60 11.32 7.66 5.81
C PRO A 60 10.04 7.58 6.62
N GLN A 61 9.77 8.57 7.49
CA GLN A 61 8.47 8.66 8.12
C GLN A 61 7.52 8.55 6.94
N GLN A 62 6.46 7.74 7.04
CA GLN A 62 5.31 7.97 6.16
C GLN A 62 5.16 9.48 6.20
N PRO A 63 5.48 10.17 5.10
CA PRO A 63 5.99 11.50 5.26
C PRO A 63 4.96 12.25 6.06
N PRO A 64 5.28 13.00 7.13
CA PRO A 64 4.30 13.37 8.15
C PRO A 64 3.15 14.09 7.48
N ALA A 65 2.08 13.38 7.09
CA ALA A 65 1.38 13.66 5.83
C ALA A 65 2.19 14.63 4.95
N GLN A 66 3.26 14.21 4.22
CA GLN A 66 4.20 15.17 3.57
C GLN A 66 3.30 16.21 2.99
N ALA A 67 3.48 17.45 3.46
CA ALA A 67 2.90 18.59 2.82
C ALA A 67 3.26 18.38 1.35
N SER A 68 2.30 17.85 0.60
CA SER A 68 2.50 17.25 -0.70
C SER A 68 2.56 18.39 -1.69
N SER A 69 3.41 19.37 -1.39
CA SER A 69 3.08 20.79 -1.57
C SER A 69 1.56 20.97 -1.55
N SER A 70 0.88 20.61 -0.44
CA SER A 70 -0.57 20.70 -0.44
C SER A 70 -0.90 22.15 -0.75
N CYS A 71 -1.43 22.39 -1.95
CA CYS A 71 -1.97 23.68 -2.35
C CYS A 71 -3.16 24.06 -1.46
N VAL A 72 -3.57 23.16 -0.54
CA VAL A 72 -4.63 23.32 0.45
C VAL A 72 -4.01 23.36 1.86
N PRO A 73 -3.60 24.54 2.36
CA PRO A 73 -3.01 24.69 3.69
C PRO A 73 -3.84 24.02 4.78
N GLY A 74 -3.19 23.20 5.62
CA GLY A 74 -3.84 22.52 6.75
C GLY A 74 -4.69 21.31 6.36
N SER A 75 -4.53 20.75 5.16
CA SER A 75 -5.14 19.48 4.78
C SER A 75 -4.22 18.27 5.06
N MET A 76 -4.80 17.08 5.08
CA MET A 76 -4.08 15.80 5.10
C MET A 76 -4.78 14.76 4.22
N PRO A 77 -4.06 13.77 3.67
CA PRO A 77 -4.66 12.66 2.94
C PRO A 77 -5.47 11.77 3.89
N VAL A 78 -6.56 11.20 3.38
CA VAL A 78 -7.39 10.24 4.13
C VAL A 78 -6.78 8.84 4.14
N GLY A 79 -5.86 8.56 3.22
CA GLY A 79 -5.09 7.32 3.15
C GLY A 79 -5.64 6.31 2.13
N VAL A 80 -6.15 6.81 1.00
CA VAL A 80 -6.36 5.99 -0.19
C VAL A 80 -5.02 5.48 -0.72
N GLN A 81 -3.98 6.31 -0.75
CA GLN A 81 -2.63 5.88 -1.14
C GLN A 81 -2.09 4.77 -0.23
N THR A 82 -2.34 4.89 1.07
CA THR A 82 -1.61 4.11 2.11
C THR A 82 -2.38 2.88 2.58
N GLY A 83 -3.54 2.61 2.00
CA GLY A 83 -4.37 1.46 2.36
C GLY A 83 -5.17 1.61 3.66
N VAL A 84 -5.16 2.80 4.28
CA VAL A 84 -6.05 3.10 5.44
C VAL A 84 -7.51 2.98 5.01
N ILE A 85 -7.83 3.47 3.82
CA ILE A 85 -9.09 3.17 3.16
C ILE A 85 -8.97 1.76 2.56
N PRO A 86 -9.81 0.78 2.95
CA PRO A 86 -9.73 -0.60 2.46
C PRO A 86 -10.12 -0.72 0.98
N ASP A 87 -9.72 -1.79 0.31
CA ASP A 87 -9.98 -1.99 -1.12
C ASP A 87 -11.49 -1.95 -1.46
N ASP A 88 -12.33 -2.57 -0.63
CA ASP A 88 -13.79 -2.60 -0.81
C ASP A 88 -14.46 -1.23 -0.65
N ALA A 89 -13.76 -0.24 -0.09
CA ALA A 89 -14.25 1.13 -0.01
C ALA A 89 -14.03 1.92 -1.31
N LEU A 90 -13.34 1.35 -2.30
CA LEU A 90 -13.22 1.90 -3.64
C LEU A 90 -14.17 1.15 -4.58
N THR A 91 -15.10 1.87 -5.19
CA THR A 91 -16.10 1.33 -6.12
C THR A 91 -16.19 2.20 -7.36
N ALA A 92 -16.79 1.71 -8.45
CA ALA A 92 -16.94 2.49 -9.68
C ALA A 92 -18.26 2.19 -10.39
N SER A 93 -18.64 3.06 -11.33
CA SER A 93 -19.79 2.86 -12.21
C SER A 93 -19.61 1.67 -13.14
N SER A 94 -18.40 1.52 -13.67
CA SER A 94 -17.98 0.46 -14.58
C SER A 94 -16.46 0.32 -14.51
N VAL A 95 -15.94 -0.74 -15.13
CA VAL A 95 -14.52 -1.06 -15.13
C VAL A 95 -14.15 -1.65 -16.49
N TYR A 96 -13.06 -1.18 -17.10
CA TYR A 96 -12.56 -1.70 -18.38
C TYR A 96 -12.12 -3.17 -18.31
N GLY A 97 -11.42 -3.54 -17.24
CA GLY A 97 -10.94 -4.89 -16.97
C GLY A 97 -10.37 -5.02 -15.56
N GLU A 98 -9.94 -6.22 -15.16
CA GLU A 98 -9.41 -6.48 -13.81
C GLU A 98 -8.16 -5.64 -13.49
N GLN A 99 -7.35 -5.35 -14.51
CA GLN A 99 -6.18 -4.48 -14.41
C GLN A 99 -6.53 -3.00 -14.15
N CYS A 100 -7.80 -2.62 -14.35
CA CYS A 100 -8.33 -1.29 -14.09
C CYS A 100 -9.29 -1.26 -12.89
N ALA A 101 -9.27 -2.28 -12.02
CA ALA A 101 -10.21 -2.38 -10.90
C ALA A 101 -10.10 -1.18 -9.93
N PRO A 102 -11.19 -0.74 -9.28
CA PRO A 102 -11.18 0.43 -8.38
C PRO A 102 -10.09 0.40 -7.30
N LYS A 103 -9.78 -0.77 -6.73
CA LYS A 103 -8.69 -0.98 -5.74
C LYS A 103 -7.28 -0.65 -6.25
N LEU A 104 -7.11 -0.51 -7.55
CA LEU A 104 -5.86 -0.14 -8.21
C LEU A 104 -5.72 1.37 -8.38
N ALA A 105 -6.80 2.13 -8.21
CA ALA A 105 -6.84 3.59 -8.33
C ALA A 105 -6.22 4.34 -7.14
N ARG A 106 -5.25 3.77 -6.45
CA ARG A 106 -4.58 4.41 -5.31
C ARG A 106 -3.45 5.30 -5.83
N LEU A 107 -3.37 6.55 -5.35
CA LEU A 107 -2.29 7.47 -5.71
C LEU A 107 -0.91 6.80 -5.53
N HIS A 108 0.04 7.06 -6.42
CA HIS A 108 1.40 6.49 -6.42
C HIS A 108 1.52 4.96 -6.49
N LYS A 109 0.42 4.23 -6.78
CA LYS A 109 0.51 2.78 -7.00
C LYS A 109 1.09 2.52 -8.40
N GLU A 110 2.31 2.00 -8.44
CA GLU A 110 3.05 1.69 -9.67
C GLU A 110 2.83 0.24 -10.12
N GLY A 111 3.12 -0.07 -11.39
CA GLY A 111 2.93 -1.41 -11.97
C GLY A 111 1.47 -1.86 -11.99
N VAL A 112 0.55 -0.90 -12.08
CA VAL A 112 -0.89 -1.09 -12.26
C VAL A 112 -1.44 0.03 -13.13
N GLU A 113 -2.52 -0.24 -13.86
CA GLU A 113 -3.11 0.77 -14.72
C GLU A 113 -3.85 1.85 -13.94
N GLY A 114 -4.41 1.57 -12.77
CA GLY A 114 -5.28 2.50 -12.02
C GLY A 114 -6.75 2.11 -12.16
N TRP A 115 -7.67 3.07 -12.14
CA TRP A 115 -9.05 2.81 -12.58
C TRP A 115 -9.35 3.47 -13.92
N ALA A 116 -9.98 2.70 -14.80
CA ALA A 116 -10.51 3.13 -16.09
C ALA A 116 -11.93 2.57 -16.28
N PRO A 117 -12.87 3.38 -16.81
CA PRO A 117 -14.23 2.95 -17.06
C PRO A 117 -14.33 1.98 -18.24
N ASP A 118 -15.45 1.26 -18.32
CA ASP A 118 -15.74 0.39 -19.47
C ASP A 118 -15.67 1.17 -20.80
N GLY A 119 -14.99 0.58 -21.78
CA GLY A 119 -14.73 1.22 -23.06
C GLY A 119 -15.99 1.57 -23.85
N GLY A 120 -17.11 0.87 -23.61
CA GLY A 120 -18.41 1.16 -24.20
C GLY A 120 -19.20 2.24 -23.47
N GLN A 121 -18.82 2.60 -22.23
CA GLN A 121 -19.53 3.58 -21.41
C GLN A 121 -18.78 4.91 -21.27
N LYS A 122 -17.45 4.94 -21.47
CA LYS A 122 -16.61 6.14 -21.26
C LYS A 122 -17.09 7.40 -22.00
N GLU A 123 -17.67 7.25 -23.20
CA GLU A 123 -18.18 8.35 -24.02
C GLU A 123 -19.40 9.05 -23.41
N SER A 124 -20.06 8.43 -22.41
CA SER A 124 -21.11 9.08 -21.63
C SER A 124 -20.57 10.29 -20.86
N ARG A 125 -19.28 10.29 -20.50
CA ARG A 125 -18.64 11.27 -19.62
C ARG A 125 -19.36 11.42 -18.28
N GLN A 126 -19.97 10.32 -17.82
CA GLN A 126 -20.65 10.22 -16.52
C GLN A 126 -20.12 9.06 -15.68
N GLU A 127 -19.08 8.38 -16.16
CA GLU A 127 -18.43 7.30 -15.43
C GLU A 127 -17.69 7.86 -14.22
N TRP A 128 -17.72 7.12 -13.11
CA TRP A 128 -17.18 7.58 -11.85
C TRP A 128 -16.42 6.50 -11.09
N LEU A 129 -15.39 6.96 -10.38
CA LEU A 129 -14.74 6.27 -9.27
C LEU A 129 -15.24 6.86 -7.96
N GLN A 130 -15.57 6.04 -6.98
CA GLN A 130 -16.07 6.44 -5.68
C GLN A 130 -15.19 5.92 -4.56
N VAL A 131 -14.93 6.78 -3.58
CA VAL A 131 -14.25 6.46 -2.33
C VAL A 131 -15.24 6.61 -1.18
N ASP A 132 -15.48 5.53 -0.42
CA ASP A 132 -16.14 5.57 0.89
C ASP A 132 -15.08 5.85 1.98
N LEU A 133 -15.22 6.98 2.68
CA LEU A 133 -14.33 7.39 3.75
C LEU A 133 -14.59 6.63 5.08
N GLY A 134 -15.61 5.75 5.10
CA GLY A 134 -16.06 4.98 6.26
C GLY A 134 -16.90 5.78 7.26
N GLN A 135 -16.73 7.11 7.28
CA GLN A 135 -17.47 8.04 8.11
C GLN A 135 -17.53 9.43 7.47
N GLU A 136 -18.33 10.33 8.03
CA GLU A 136 -18.40 11.71 7.57
C GLU A 136 -17.20 12.55 8.00
N LEU A 137 -16.40 12.99 7.03
CA LEU A 137 -15.24 13.84 7.23
C LEU A 137 -15.41 15.19 6.52
N MET A 138 -14.59 16.16 6.91
CA MET A 138 -14.55 17.47 6.27
C MET A 138 -13.56 17.44 5.11
N VAL A 139 -14.06 17.16 3.91
CA VAL A 139 -13.26 17.07 2.68
C VAL A 139 -12.96 18.47 2.16
N VAL A 140 -11.69 18.73 1.84
CA VAL A 140 -11.19 20.06 1.44
C VAL A 140 -10.55 20.06 0.05
N GLY A 141 -10.32 18.89 -0.53
CA GLY A 141 -9.72 18.76 -1.83
C GLY A 141 -9.49 17.31 -2.22
N VAL A 142 -8.90 17.12 -3.39
CA VAL A 142 -8.57 15.81 -3.94
C VAL A 142 -7.25 15.88 -4.71
N GLN A 143 -6.64 14.72 -4.91
CA GLN A 143 -5.46 14.56 -5.77
C GLN A 143 -5.71 13.50 -6.82
N THR A 144 -5.16 13.69 -8.01
CA THR A 144 -5.28 12.75 -9.14
C THR A 144 -3.93 12.53 -9.82
N GLN A 145 -3.73 11.32 -10.32
CA GLN A 145 -2.68 10.88 -11.24
C GLN A 145 -3.31 10.06 -12.35
N GLY A 146 -2.60 9.93 -13.48
CA GLY A 146 -2.98 9.02 -14.55
C GLY A 146 -2.53 7.58 -14.27
N ASN A 147 -2.39 6.81 -15.34
CA ASN A 147 -2.06 5.39 -15.33
C ASN A 147 -0.63 5.14 -14.82
N GLY A 148 -0.40 4.02 -14.13
CA GLY A 148 0.91 3.65 -13.57
C GLY A 148 1.87 2.98 -14.55
N GLU A 149 1.42 2.65 -15.76
CA GLU A 149 2.17 1.87 -16.76
C GLU A 149 2.16 2.53 -18.15
N CYS A 150 1.01 3.08 -18.56
CA CYS A 150 0.78 3.65 -19.88
C CYS A 150 0.51 5.16 -19.84
N ASP A 151 0.72 5.86 -20.95
CA ASP A 151 0.49 7.31 -21.08
C ASP A 151 -1.00 7.63 -21.23
N GLU A 152 -1.74 7.35 -20.17
CA GLU A 152 -3.19 7.47 -20.08
C GLU A 152 -3.59 8.27 -18.84
N TYR A 153 -4.52 9.19 -19.00
CA TYR A 153 -4.87 10.12 -17.93
C TYR A 153 -6.19 10.86 -18.20
N THR A 154 -6.87 11.20 -17.11
CA THR A 154 -8.06 12.06 -17.13
C THR A 154 -7.62 13.53 -17.08
N SER A 155 -8.02 14.32 -18.07
CA SER A 155 -7.64 15.74 -18.20
C SER A 155 -8.67 16.70 -17.61
N GLU A 156 -9.92 16.27 -17.47
CA GLU A 156 -10.98 17.02 -16.80
C GLU A 156 -11.93 16.07 -16.08
N TYR A 157 -12.36 16.45 -14.88
CA TYR A 157 -13.31 15.68 -14.08
C TYR A 157 -14.20 16.60 -13.25
N GLU A 158 -15.28 16.06 -12.68
CA GLU A 158 -16.07 16.71 -11.65
C GLU A 158 -15.95 15.94 -10.34
N VAL A 159 -16.10 16.64 -9.22
CA VAL A 159 -16.21 16.00 -7.91
C VAL A 159 -17.65 16.08 -7.42
N GLN A 160 -18.18 14.95 -6.96
CA GLN A 160 -19.48 14.90 -6.31
C GLN A 160 -19.35 14.26 -4.92
N THR A 161 -20.15 14.70 -3.97
CA THR A 161 -20.09 14.22 -2.58
C THR A 161 -21.46 13.88 -2.03
N SER A 162 -21.51 12.90 -1.13
CA SER A 162 -22.70 12.62 -0.32
C SER A 162 -22.32 12.12 1.08
N CYS A 163 -23.22 12.29 2.05
CA CYS A 163 -23.14 11.62 3.35
C CYS A 163 -23.82 10.23 3.33
N ASP A 164 -24.74 10.00 2.40
CA ASP A 164 -25.56 8.78 2.32
C ASP A 164 -25.71 8.33 0.85
N LEU A 165 -25.52 7.03 0.58
CA LEU A 165 -25.73 6.46 -0.77
C LEU A 165 -27.19 6.50 -1.20
N ALA A 166 -28.13 6.60 -0.27
CA ALA A 166 -29.55 6.75 -0.58
C ALA A 166 -29.94 8.19 -0.97
N ALA A 167 -29.06 9.17 -0.73
CA ALA A 167 -29.26 10.56 -1.09
C ALA A 167 -28.57 10.90 -2.42
N ASP A 168 -29.03 11.99 -3.04
CA ASP A 168 -28.40 12.52 -4.25
C ASP A 168 -26.98 13.00 -3.95
N PHE A 169 -26.08 12.76 -4.91
CA PHE A 169 -24.73 13.28 -4.87
C PHE A 169 -24.72 14.75 -5.26
N GLU A 170 -24.15 15.59 -4.41
CA GLU A 170 -24.04 17.02 -4.65
C GLU A 170 -22.75 17.35 -5.40
N GLN A 171 -22.82 18.24 -6.39
CA GLN A 171 -21.64 18.75 -7.08
C GLN A 171 -20.80 19.63 -6.14
N VAL A 172 -19.48 19.53 -6.30
CA VAL A 172 -18.49 20.36 -5.60
C VAL A 172 -17.88 21.36 -6.57
N LEU A 173 -17.66 22.58 -6.09
CA LEU A 173 -16.98 23.62 -6.87
C LEU A 173 -15.48 23.58 -6.57
N HIS A 174 -14.68 23.61 -7.64
CA HIS A 174 -13.24 23.85 -7.58
C HIS A 174 -12.96 25.24 -6.97
N ALA A 175 -11.77 25.46 -6.41
CA ALA A 175 -11.35 26.73 -5.81
C ALA A 175 -11.57 27.97 -6.71
N SER A 176 -11.58 27.80 -8.04
CA SER A 176 -11.88 28.86 -9.00
C SER A 176 -13.38 29.20 -9.13
N GLY A 177 -14.27 28.45 -8.47
CA GLY A 177 -15.74 28.54 -8.60
C GLY A 177 -16.33 27.71 -9.75
N ASN A 178 -15.52 26.94 -10.47
CA ASN A 178 -15.98 26.10 -11.58
C ASN A 178 -16.44 24.73 -11.07
N VAL A 179 -17.41 24.12 -11.75
CA VAL A 179 -17.84 22.73 -11.47
C VAL A 179 -16.80 21.72 -11.96
N THR A 180 -16.17 22.00 -13.10
CA THR A 180 -15.12 21.16 -13.69
C THR A 180 -13.75 21.45 -13.09
N PHE A 181 -13.06 20.39 -12.70
CA PHE A 181 -11.73 20.39 -12.13
C PHE A 181 -10.69 20.10 -13.24
N PRO A 182 -9.58 20.85 -13.30
CA PRO A 182 -8.47 20.50 -14.18
C PRO A 182 -7.82 19.21 -13.66
N GLY A 183 -7.70 18.23 -14.54
CA GLY A 183 -7.02 16.96 -14.28
C GLY A 183 -5.56 16.98 -14.71
N ASN A 184 -5.10 15.80 -15.11
CA ASN A 184 -3.71 15.52 -15.44
C ASN A 184 -3.40 15.83 -16.92
N ALA A 185 -2.12 16.05 -17.21
CA ALA A 185 -1.60 16.24 -18.57
C ALA A 185 -0.60 15.14 -18.97
N ASP A 186 -0.33 14.21 -18.06
CA ASP A 186 0.55 13.06 -18.20
C ASP A 186 0.10 11.96 -17.21
N GLN A 187 0.75 10.79 -17.26
CA GLN A 187 0.42 9.65 -16.41
C GLN A 187 0.95 9.75 -14.95
N THR A 188 2.01 10.54 -14.71
CA THR A 188 2.80 10.46 -13.45
C THR A 188 2.66 11.67 -12.53
N THR A 189 2.39 12.87 -13.04
CA THR A 189 2.34 14.09 -12.24
C THR A 189 1.09 14.12 -11.38
N VAL A 190 1.25 14.31 -10.07
CA VAL A 190 0.12 14.51 -9.16
C VAL A 190 -0.47 15.90 -9.36
N VAL A 191 -1.76 15.97 -9.65
CA VAL A 191 -2.52 17.22 -9.69
C VAL A 191 -3.35 17.31 -8.42
N THR A 192 -3.22 18.42 -7.70
CA THR A 192 -3.96 18.68 -6.45
C THR A 192 -4.95 19.81 -6.66
N ASN A 193 -6.21 19.57 -6.33
CA ASN A 193 -7.27 20.55 -6.46
C ASN A 193 -7.99 20.77 -5.12
N ALA A 194 -8.10 22.03 -4.72
CA ALA A 194 -8.86 22.45 -3.55
C ALA A 194 -10.33 22.66 -3.90
N PHE A 195 -11.21 22.42 -2.93
CA PHE A 195 -12.61 22.84 -3.03
C PHE A 195 -12.74 24.33 -2.72
N GLN A 196 -13.71 24.99 -3.33
CA GLN A 196 -14.05 26.37 -2.99
C GLN A 196 -14.45 26.51 -1.51
N GLU A 197 -15.22 25.54 -1.02
CA GLU A 197 -15.62 25.43 0.37
C GLU A 197 -15.47 23.98 0.85
N PRO A 198 -15.04 23.74 2.10
CA PRO A 198 -15.02 22.41 2.67
C PRO A 198 -16.39 21.73 2.64
N ARG A 199 -16.44 20.43 2.32
CA ARG A 199 -17.69 19.65 2.22
C ARG A 199 -17.72 18.52 3.24
N ARG A 200 -18.82 18.41 3.99
CA ARG A 200 -19.05 17.28 4.89
C ARG A 200 -19.53 16.13 4.01
N ALA A 201 -18.76 15.05 3.98
CA ALA A 201 -19.06 13.92 3.11
C ALA A 201 -18.51 12.62 3.67
N ARG A 202 -19.17 11.52 3.34
CA ARG A 202 -18.65 10.15 3.51
C ARG A 202 -18.25 9.53 2.17
N TYR A 203 -18.96 9.87 1.10
CA TYR A 203 -18.70 9.33 -0.24
C TYR A 203 -18.21 10.46 -1.14
N VAL A 204 -17.10 10.22 -1.84
CA VAL A 204 -16.52 11.16 -2.80
C VAL A 204 -16.41 10.48 -4.15
N ARG A 205 -17.01 11.07 -5.19
CA ARG A 205 -16.97 10.60 -6.57
C ARG A 205 -16.10 11.50 -7.43
N PHE A 206 -15.26 10.87 -8.26
CA PHE A 206 -14.52 11.47 -9.35
C PHE A 206 -15.21 11.10 -10.65
N VAL A 207 -15.90 12.06 -11.27
CA VAL A 207 -16.68 11.83 -12.49
C VAL A 207 -15.88 12.28 -13.70
N VAL A 208 -15.53 11.36 -14.59
CA VAL A 208 -14.67 11.61 -15.76
C VAL A 208 -15.41 12.47 -16.78
N LYS A 209 -14.79 13.58 -17.23
CA LYS A 209 -15.36 14.51 -18.23
C LYS A 209 -14.55 14.61 -19.52
N ALA A 210 -13.24 14.53 -19.43
CA ALA A 210 -12.35 14.50 -20.58
C ALA A 210 -11.03 13.78 -20.25
N TRP A 211 -10.35 13.33 -21.29
CA TRP A 211 -9.04 12.68 -21.23
C TRP A 211 -8.19 13.12 -22.43
N GLY A 212 -6.92 12.72 -22.46
CA GLY A 212 -6.00 13.07 -23.56
C GLY A 212 -6.52 12.62 -24.93
N HIS A 213 -6.32 13.43 -25.97
CA HIS A 213 -6.86 13.19 -27.32
C HIS A 213 -6.44 11.86 -27.95
N CYS A 214 -5.29 11.32 -27.57
CA CYS A 214 -4.78 10.03 -28.03
C CYS A 214 -4.65 8.99 -26.89
N ALA A 215 -5.30 9.25 -25.76
CA ALA A 215 -5.19 8.48 -24.54
C ALA A 215 -6.55 7.88 -24.15
N GLU A 216 -6.55 7.09 -23.08
CA GLU A 216 -7.74 6.58 -22.40
C GLU A 216 -7.93 7.26 -21.04
N PRO A 217 -9.17 7.37 -20.53
CA PRO A 217 -9.40 7.93 -19.20
C PRO A 217 -8.92 6.97 -18.13
N CYS A 218 -7.99 7.44 -17.30
CA CYS A 218 -7.52 6.71 -16.14
C CYS A 218 -7.36 7.63 -14.92
N LEU A 219 -7.59 7.08 -13.72
CA LEU A 219 -7.39 7.74 -12.44
C LEU A 219 -6.66 6.84 -11.42
N ARG A 220 -5.66 7.42 -10.76
CA ARG A 220 -5.22 7.09 -9.41
C ARG A 220 -5.49 8.30 -8.51
N VAL A 221 -6.03 8.11 -7.31
CA VAL A 221 -6.60 9.21 -6.51
C VAL A 221 -6.22 9.18 -5.03
N GLU A 222 -6.32 10.34 -4.40
CA GLU A 222 -6.33 10.54 -2.95
C GLU A 222 -7.38 11.61 -2.58
N VAL A 223 -7.96 11.50 -1.38
CA VAL A 223 -8.93 12.47 -0.85
C VAL A 223 -8.28 13.25 0.29
N LEU A 224 -8.38 14.58 0.25
CA LEU A 224 -7.82 15.46 1.26
C LEU A 224 -8.92 15.93 2.22
N VAL A 225 -8.67 15.81 3.52
CA VAL A 225 -9.56 16.32 4.58
C VAL A 225 -8.87 17.42 5.38
N ALA A 226 -9.66 18.24 6.08
CA ALA A 226 -9.13 19.24 6.99
C ALA A 226 -8.31 18.56 8.10
N GLY A 227 -7.16 19.12 8.48
CA GLY A 227 -6.27 18.54 9.49
C GLY A 227 -6.91 18.39 10.87
N SER A 228 -7.98 19.14 11.16
CA SER A 228 -8.81 18.92 12.36
C SER A 228 -9.50 17.55 12.40
N GLU A 229 -9.63 16.88 11.26
CA GLU A 229 -10.24 15.55 11.11
C GLU A 229 -9.22 14.40 11.31
N ALA A 230 -7.94 14.71 11.56
CA ALA A 230 -6.86 13.73 11.74
C ALA A 230 -7.14 12.66 12.81
N SER A 231 -7.87 13.04 13.86
CA SER A 231 -8.23 12.14 14.96
C SER A 231 -9.37 11.19 14.60
N LYS A 232 -10.13 11.47 13.54
CA LYS A 232 -11.28 10.68 13.11
C LYS A 232 -10.90 9.67 12.07
N ILE A 233 -10.07 10.05 11.08
CA ILE A 233 -9.49 9.08 10.14
C ILE A 233 -8.97 7.93 10.99
N PRO A 234 -9.35 6.68 10.71
CA PRO A 234 -8.70 5.55 11.35
C PRO A 234 -7.22 5.77 11.09
N GLN A 235 -6.48 6.22 12.11
CA GLN A 235 -5.05 6.08 12.07
C GLN A 235 -4.91 4.59 11.76
N GLN A 236 -4.13 4.23 10.73
CA GLN A 236 -3.48 2.91 10.77
C GLN A 236 -3.13 2.76 12.24
N PRO A 237 -3.73 1.80 12.98
CA PRO A 237 -3.65 1.80 14.42
C PRO A 237 -2.19 2.11 14.74
N PRO A 238 -1.86 3.11 15.57
CA PRO A 238 -0.65 3.96 15.58
C PRO A 238 0.74 3.39 15.20
N ALA A 239 0.93 2.51 14.21
CA ALA A 239 1.29 1.15 14.63
C ALA A 239 0.37 0.77 15.82
N GLN A 240 -0.31 -0.39 15.79
CA GLN A 240 -0.51 -0.93 17.13
C GLN A 240 0.91 -0.82 17.73
N ALA A 241 1.03 -0.48 18.99
CA ALA A 241 1.86 -1.39 19.70
C ALA A 241 1.26 -2.79 19.36
N SER A 242 1.58 -3.37 18.17
CA SER A 242 2.20 -4.67 18.09
C SER A 242 3.15 -4.48 19.22
N SER A 243 2.69 -4.97 20.37
CA SER A 243 3.44 -4.89 21.60
C SER A 243 4.72 -5.48 21.11
N SER A 244 5.69 -4.64 20.75
CA SER A 244 6.81 -5.15 20.03
C SER A 244 7.40 -5.99 21.11
N CYS A 245 7.34 -7.31 20.92
CA CYS A 245 7.85 -8.23 21.91
C CYS A 245 9.35 -7.96 22.12
N VAL A 246 9.93 -7.12 21.25
CA VAL A 246 11.22 -6.45 21.34
C VAL A 246 11.05 -5.02 21.91
N PRO A 247 11.30 -4.79 23.21
CA PRO A 247 11.24 -3.47 23.82
C PRO A 247 12.12 -2.45 23.10
N GLY A 248 11.57 -1.25 22.85
CA GLY A 248 12.30 -0.15 22.22
C GLY A 248 12.52 -0.31 20.72
N SER A 249 11.82 -1.22 20.04
CA SER A 249 11.80 -1.31 18.58
C SER A 249 10.57 -0.66 17.97
N MET A 250 10.60 -0.48 16.65
CA MET A 250 9.50 0.00 15.82
C MET A 250 9.49 -0.75 14.47
N PRO A 251 8.32 -0.89 13.82
CA PRO A 251 8.26 -1.40 12.46
C PRO A 251 8.90 -0.42 11.48
N VAL A 252 9.58 -0.93 10.45
CA VAL A 252 10.16 -0.10 9.39
C VAL A 252 9.08 0.38 8.39
N GLY A 253 7.94 -0.31 8.35
CA GLY A 253 6.78 0.08 7.56
C GLY A 253 6.63 -0.73 6.28
N VAL A 254 7.00 -2.01 6.32
CA VAL A 254 6.58 -2.98 5.28
C VAL A 254 5.07 -3.15 5.34
N GLN A 255 4.47 -3.24 6.52
CA GLN A 255 3.02 -3.27 6.69
C GLN A 255 2.33 -2.01 6.14
N THR A 256 2.93 -0.85 6.39
CA THR A 256 2.28 0.45 6.16
C THR A 256 2.46 1.02 4.76
N GLY A 257 3.31 0.40 3.93
CA GLY A 257 3.63 0.89 2.59
C GLY A 257 4.72 1.96 2.56
N VAL A 258 5.33 2.30 3.70
CA VAL A 258 6.51 3.19 3.76
C VAL A 258 7.66 2.60 2.95
N ILE A 259 7.87 1.28 3.06
CA ILE A 259 8.74 0.55 2.15
C ILE A 259 7.96 0.33 0.84
N PRO A 260 8.42 0.85 -0.31
CA PRO A 260 7.70 0.77 -1.58
C PRO A 260 7.64 -0.67 -2.12
N ASP A 261 6.70 -0.96 -3.04
CA ASP A 261 6.51 -2.32 -3.57
C ASP A 261 7.78 -2.87 -4.24
N ASP A 262 8.49 -2.04 -5.02
CA ASP A 262 9.74 -2.42 -5.70
C ASP A 262 10.92 -2.73 -4.75
N ALA A 263 10.80 -2.36 -3.47
CA ALA A 263 11.78 -2.71 -2.46
C ALA A 263 11.59 -4.13 -1.91
N LEU A 264 10.49 -4.82 -2.26
CA LEU A 264 10.26 -6.22 -1.95
C LEU A 264 10.59 -7.06 -3.19
N THR A 265 11.56 -7.97 -3.07
CA THR A 265 12.00 -8.86 -4.14
C THR A 265 12.09 -10.29 -3.64
N ALA A 266 12.12 -11.28 -4.53
CA ALA A 266 12.23 -12.68 -4.12
C ALA A 266 13.08 -13.51 -5.09
N SER A 267 13.51 -14.68 -4.64
CA SER A 267 14.21 -15.67 -5.47
C SER A 267 13.35 -16.21 -6.60
N SER A 268 12.07 -16.49 -6.30
CA SER A 268 11.07 -16.96 -7.24
C SER A 268 9.67 -16.61 -6.72
N VAL A 269 8.66 -16.78 -7.56
CA VAL A 269 7.27 -16.43 -7.27
C VAL A 269 6.36 -17.48 -7.90
N TYR A 270 5.43 -18.05 -7.13
CA TYR A 270 4.47 -19.04 -7.63
C TYR A 270 3.53 -18.46 -8.71
N GLY A 271 3.07 -17.23 -8.52
CA GLY A 271 2.21 -16.48 -9.45
C GLY A 271 2.02 -15.04 -9.00
N GLU A 272 1.37 -14.21 -9.81
CA GLU A 272 1.15 -12.78 -9.52
C GLU A 272 0.38 -12.55 -8.21
N GLN A 273 -0.50 -13.47 -7.82
CA GLN A 273 -1.22 -13.45 -6.54
C GLN A 273 -0.31 -13.69 -5.33
N CYS A 274 0.91 -14.20 -5.57
CA CYS A 274 1.95 -14.44 -4.58
C CYS A 274 3.15 -13.48 -4.72
N ALA A 275 2.99 -12.36 -5.44
CA ALA A 275 4.07 -11.44 -5.71
C ALA A 275 4.65 -10.84 -4.41
N PRO A 276 5.98 -10.52 -4.35
CA PRO A 276 6.63 -9.99 -3.14
C PRO A 276 5.93 -8.77 -2.52
N LYS A 277 5.36 -7.88 -3.33
CA LYS A 277 4.58 -6.71 -2.89
C LYS A 277 3.33 -7.03 -2.04
N LEU A 278 2.89 -8.28 -2.05
CA LEU A 278 1.74 -8.77 -1.28
C LEU A 278 2.16 -9.33 0.08
N ALA A 279 3.45 -9.55 0.33
CA ALA A 279 4.01 -10.07 1.57
C ALA A 279 4.05 -9.05 2.72
N ARG A 280 3.06 -8.16 2.82
CA ARG A 280 2.99 -7.14 3.87
C ARG A 280 2.15 -7.68 5.03
N LEU A 281 2.64 -7.52 6.27
CA LEU A 281 1.93 -7.96 7.48
C LEU A 281 0.49 -7.41 7.52
N HIS A 282 -0.48 -8.19 8.03
CA HIS A 282 -1.89 -7.83 8.19
C HIS A 282 -2.65 -7.46 6.90
N LYS A 283 -2.07 -7.70 5.72
CA LYS A 283 -2.75 -7.48 4.45
C LYS A 283 -3.75 -8.61 4.22
N GLU A 284 -5.04 -8.31 4.34
CA GLU A 284 -6.13 -9.27 4.15
C GLU A 284 -6.56 -9.35 2.68
N GLY A 285 -7.16 -10.48 2.26
CA GLY A 285 -7.61 -10.70 0.87
C GLY A 285 -6.47 -10.79 -0.15
N VAL A 286 -5.30 -11.22 0.30
CA VAL A 286 -4.13 -11.54 -0.54
C VAL A 286 -3.43 -12.78 0.00
N GLU A 287 -2.78 -13.53 -0.88
CA GLU A 287 -2.09 -14.76 -0.46
C GLU A 287 -0.80 -14.46 0.31
N GLY A 288 -0.07 -13.37 0.00
CA GLY A 288 1.25 -13.07 0.57
C GLY A 288 2.34 -13.32 -0.46
N TRP A 289 3.56 -13.66 -0.03
CA TRP A 289 4.58 -14.21 -0.94
C TRP A 289 4.74 -15.72 -0.77
N ALA A 290 4.75 -16.44 -1.89
CA ALA A 290 5.04 -17.86 -1.98
C ALA A 290 6.03 -18.13 -3.13
N PRO A 291 7.07 -18.96 -2.92
CA PRO A 291 8.03 -19.31 -3.96
C PRO A 291 7.43 -20.25 -5.00
N ASP A 292 8.06 -20.31 -6.17
CA ASP A 292 7.72 -21.30 -7.20
C ASP A 292 7.93 -22.73 -6.67
N GLY A 293 6.91 -23.57 -6.84
CA GLY A 293 6.87 -24.94 -6.35
C GLY A 293 7.99 -25.84 -6.90
N GLY A 294 8.61 -25.46 -8.01
CA GLY A 294 9.75 -26.18 -8.58
C GLY A 294 11.07 -26.05 -7.80
N GLN A 295 11.24 -25.01 -6.98
CA GLN A 295 12.51 -24.69 -6.30
C GLN A 295 12.45 -24.70 -4.77
N LYS A 296 11.25 -24.69 -4.17
CA LYS A 296 11.06 -24.69 -2.70
C LYS A 296 11.75 -25.83 -1.96
N GLU A 297 11.91 -27.00 -2.59
CA GLU A 297 12.59 -28.16 -2.00
C GLU A 297 14.09 -27.92 -1.77
N SER A 298 14.68 -26.93 -2.44
CA SER A 298 16.06 -26.50 -2.18
C SER A 298 16.24 -25.89 -0.79
N ARG A 299 15.16 -25.39 -0.16
CA ARG A 299 15.16 -24.63 1.10
C ARG A 299 16.10 -23.42 1.06
N GLN A 300 16.25 -22.84 -0.13
CA GLN A 300 17.03 -21.62 -0.38
C GLN A 300 16.16 -20.48 -0.94
N GLU A 301 14.85 -20.70 -1.04
CA GLU A 301 13.92 -19.67 -1.47
C GLU A 301 13.85 -18.53 -0.46
N TRP A 302 13.89 -17.29 -0.94
CA TRP A 302 13.94 -16.12 -0.11
C TRP A 302 13.03 -15.00 -0.57
N LEU A 303 12.47 -14.29 0.40
CA LEU A 303 11.88 -12.95 0.26
C LEU A 303 12.86 -11.92 0.82
N GLN A 304 13.11 -10.83 0.11
CA GLN A 304 14.04 -9.77 0.48
C GLN A 304 13.32 -8.43 0.59
N VAL A 305 13.67 -7.68 1.63
CA VAL A 305 13.26 -6.28 1.84
C VAL A 305 14.49 -5.39 1.73
N ASP A 306 14.48 -4.42 0.81
CA ASP A 306 15.42 -3.29 0.79
C ASP A 306 14.86 -2.17 1.67
N LEU A 307 15.56 -1.84 2.76
CA LEU A 307 15.19 -0.79 3.70
C LEU A 307 15.45 0.62 3.15
N GLY A 308 16.00 0.73 1.94
CA GLY A 308 16.39 1.97 1.25
C GLY A 308 17.69 2.59 1.79
N GLN A 309 18.06 2.26 3.02
CA GLN A 309 19.27 2.71 3.71
C GLN A 309 19.68 1.70 4.77
N GLU A 310 20.87 1.89 5.35
CA GLU A 310 21.33 1.08 6.47
C GLU A 310 20.63 1.48 7.78
N LEU A 311 19.93 0.53 8.39
CA LEU A 311 19.26 0.68 9.67
C LEU A 311 19.75 -0.37 10.67
N MET A 312 19.51 -0.12 11.95
CA MET A 312 19.77 -1.09 13.01
C MET A 312 18.56 -2.02 13.18
N VAL A 313 18.59 -3.18 12.54
CA VAL A 313 17.54 -4.20 12.61
C VAL A 313 17.66 -4.97 13.93
N VAL A 314 16.55 -5.11 14.64
CA VAL A 314 16.50 -5.73 15.98
C VAL A 314 15.56 -6.93 16.04
N GLY A 315 14.82 -7.20 14.97
CA GLY A 315 13.93 -8.34 14.88
C GLY A 315 13.09 -8.32 13.63
N VAL A 316 12.23 -9.32 13.51
CA VAL A 316 11.29 -9.47 12.41
C VAL A 316 9.95 -10.00 12.91
N GLN A 317 8.91 -9.75 12.14
CA GLN A 317 7.59 -10.35 12.34
C GLN A 317 7.15 -11.09 11.07
N THR A 318 6.49 -12.24 11.25
CA THR A 318 5.96 -13.05 10.15
C THR A 318 4.52 -13.45 10.41
N GLN A 319 3.75 -13.58 9.34
CA GLN A 319 2.38 -14.05 9.30
C GLN A 319 2.24 -14.98 8.08
N GLY A 320 1.30 -15.94 8.13
CA GLY A 320 1.00 -16.80 6.99
C GLY A 320 0.12 -16.12 5.95
N ASN A 321 -0.52 -16.92 5.11
CA ASN A 321 -1.37 -16.49 4.00
C ASN A 321 -2.64 -15.74 4.49
N GLY A 322 -3.10 -14.76 3.74
CA GLY A 322 -4.28 -13.94 4.09
C GLY A 322 -5.62 -14.53 3.69
N GLU A 323 -5.65 -15.64 2.93
CA GLU A 323 -6.86 -16.24 2.35
C GLU A 323 -7.03 -17.72 2.71
N CYS A 324 -5.95 -18.49 2.78
CA CYS A 324 -5.99 -19.93 3.06
C CYS A 324 -4.92 -20.36 4.09
N ASP A 325 -5.05 -21.59 4.60
CA ASP A 325 -4.25 -22.09 5.73
C ASP A 325 -2.85 -22.53 5.30
N GLU A 326 -2.07 -21.56 4.86
CA GLU A 326 -0.72 -21.73 4.35
C GLU A 326 0.26 -20.81 5.07
N TYR A 327 1.42 -21.35 5.46
CA TYR A 327 2.38 -20.60 6.26
C TYR A 327 3.75 -21.28 6.31
N THR A 328 4.77 -20.44 6.47
CA THR A 328 6.15 -20.88 6.75
C THR A 328 6.32 -21.10 8.25
N SER A 329 6.74 -22.30 8.64
CA SER A 329 6.90 -22.72 10.04
C SER A 329 8.33 -22.60 10.56
N GLU A 330 9.32 -22.56 9.67
CA GLU A 330 10.72 -22.27 10.00
C GLU A 330 11.40 -21.49 8.88
N TYR A 331 12.22 -20.51 9.24
CA TYR A 331 13.01 -19.72 8.30
C TYR A 331 14.37 -19.32 8.88
N GLU A 332 15.30 -18.91 8.01
CA GLU A 332 16.50 -18.17 8.43
C GLU A 332 16.32 -16.69 8.10
N VAL A 333 16.94 -15.83 8.90
CA VAL A 333 17.09 -14.42 8.53
C VAL A 333 18.53 -14.19 8.09
N GLN A 334 18.71 -13.55 6.95
CA GLN A 334 20.01 -13.11 6.48
C GLN A 334 20.01 -11.59 6.24
N THR A 335 21.12 -10.93 6.51
CA THR A 335 21.24 -9.48 6.39
C THR A 335 22.47 -9.09 5.58
N SER A 336 22.38 -7.97 4.86
CA SER A 336 23.55 -7.35 4.22
C SER A 336 23.41 -5.82 4.17
N CYS A 337 24.53 -5.10 4.13
CA CYS A 337 24.56 -3.67 3.81
C CYS A 337 24.70 -3.43 2.30
N ASP A 338 25.22 -4.40 1.54
CA ASP A 338 25.48 -4.31 0.10
C ASP A 338 24.88 -5.52 -0.62
N LEU A 339 24.09 -5.24 -1.65
CA LEU A 339 23.44 -6.28 -2.45
C LEU A 339 24.45 -7.17 -3.19
N ALA A 340 25.64 -6.64 -3.49
CA ALA A 340 26.72 -7.36 -4.17
C ALA A 340 27.62 -8.16 -3.22
N ALA A 341 27.45 -8.00 -1.90
CA ALA A 341 28.20 -8.72 -0.89
C ALA A 341 27.47 -9.99 -0.43
N ASP A 342 28.20 -10.88 0.25
CA ASP A 342 27.62 -12.06 0.86
C ASP A 342 26.64 -11.66 1.98
N PHE A 343 25.52 -12.37 2.04
CA PHE A 343 24.53 -12.20 3.09
C PHE A 343 24.97 -12.96 4.34
N GLU A 344 24.97 -12.29 5.48
CA GLU A 344 25.32 -12.89 6.76
C GLU A 344 24.07 -13.42 7.44
N GLN A 345 24.12 -14.67 7.92
CA GLN A 345 23.04 -15.24 8.72
C GLN A 345 22.96 -14.54 10.09
N VAL A 346 21.74 -14.20 10.50
CA VAL A 346 21.46 -13.74 11.85
C VAL A 346 21.43 -14.96 12.77
N LEU A 347 22.22 -14.89 13.85
CA LEU A 347 22.33 -15.95 14.87
C LEU A 347 21.47 -15.63 16.10
#